data_AF-A0AAW5VZA2-F1
#
_entry.id   AF-A0AAW5VZA2-F1
#
_cell.length_a   1.000
_cell.length_b   1.000
_cell.length_c   1.000
_cell.angle_alpha   90.00
_cell.angle_beta   90.00
_cell.angle_gamma   90.00
#
_symmetry.space_group_name_H-M   'P 1'
#
loop_
_entity.id
_entity.type
_entity.pdbx_description
1 polymer ?
#
loop_
_entity_poly.entity_id
_entity_poly.type
_entity_poly.pdbx_seq_one_letter_code
_entity_poly.pdbx_strand_id
1 'polypeptide(L)'
;MTKRPTITKEVIWAAADQLEASGVYPSLAAIRKVVGGGSYTTIGAAMEERKQLPRAELDGSAIPMPNVLSERFGALGEEVWAAAVAHAHERWRLRIEELEGALRAAEAQIAQHDSSRIAD
;
A
#
# COMPACT_ATOMS: atom_id res chain seq x y z
N MET A 1 22.16 -41.68 -19.68
CA MET A 1 22.57 -40.25 -19.68
C MET A 1 21.32 -39.42 -19.48
N THR A 2 21.06 -38.96 -18.26
CA THR A 2 19.90 -38.11 -17.96
C THR A 2 20.09 -36.77 -18.67
N LYS A 3 19.29 -36.51 -19.69
CA LYS A 3 19.32 -35.27 -20.48
C LYS A 3 19.10 -34.10 -19.51
N ARG A 4 20.12 -33.23 -19.33
CA ARG A 4 19.92 -32.00 -18.55
C ARG A 4 18.77 -31.23 -19.20
N PRO A 5 17.77 -30.76 -18.44
CA PRO A 5 16.72 -29.93 -18.99
C PRO A 5 17.36 -28.75 -19.73
N THR A 6 16.96 -28.54 -20.98
CA THR A 6 17.29 -27.29 -21.68
C THR A 6 16.68 -26.16 -20.87
N ILE A 7 17.48 -25.20 -20.44
CA ILE A 7 16.98 -24.04 -19.70
C ILE A 7 16.25 -23.15 -20.70
N THR A 8 14.94 -23.03 -20.52
CA THR A 8 14.08 -22.15 -21.31
C THR A 8 13.69 -20.91 -20.50
N LYS A 9 13.18 -19.88 -21.18
CA LYS A 9 12.74 -18.64 -20.53
C LYS A 9 11.58 -18.89 -19.55
N GLU A 10 10.69 -19.82 -19.86
CA GLU A 10 9.56 -20.19 -19.01
C GLU A 10 10.03 -20.82 -17.69
N VAL A 11 11.07 -21.65 -17.75
CA VAL A 11 11.68 -22.25 -16.54
C VAL A 11 12.37 -21.18 -15.69
N ILE A 12 13.00 -20.18 -16.32
CA ILE A 12 13.61 -19.03 -15.62
C ILE A 12 12.55 -18.17 -14.93
N TRP A 13 11.44 -17.88 -15.63
CA TRP A 13 10.34 -17.08 -15.07
C TRP A 13 9.62 -17.81 -13.94
N ALA A 14 9.32 -19.10 -14.09
CA ALA A 14 8.72 -19.91 -13.04
C ALA A 14 9.61 -19.98 -11.77
N ALA A 15 10.93 -20.04 -11.95
CA ALA A 15 11.87 -19.96 -10.84
C ALA A 15 11.88 -18.59 -10.15
N ALA A 16 11.71 -17.50 -10.91
CA ALA A 16 11.58 -16.16 -10.35
C ALA A 16 10.26 -16.02 -9.57
N ASP A 17 9.14 -16.52 -10.11
CA ASP A 17 7.84 -16.55 -9.44
C ASP A 17 7.90 -17.34 -8.12
N GLN A 18 8.59 -18.49 -8.12
CA GLN A 18 8.80 -19.29 -6.91
C GLN A 18 9.57 -18.50 -5.82
N LEU A 19 10.59 -17.74 -6.22
CA LEU A 19 11.37 -16.92 -5.29
C LEU A 19 10.53 -15.77 -4.73
N GLU A 20 9.81 -15.05 -5.59
CA GLU A 20 8.89 -13.97 -5.21
C GLU A 20 7.79 -14.47 -4.25
N ALA A 21 7.17 -15.62 -4.53
CA ALA A 21 6.16 -16.24 -3.68
C ALA A 21 6.69 -16.65 -2.30
N SER A 22 7.99 -16.97 -2.21
CA SER A 22 8.67 -17.25 -0.94
C SER A 22 9.17 -15.99 -0.22
N GLY A 23 8.89 -14.79 -0.74
CA GLY A 23 9.35 -13.51 -0.21
C GLY A 23 10.84 -13.24 -0.45
N VAL A 24 11.49 -14.00 -1.33
CA VAL A 24 12.92 -13.87 -1.66
C VAL A 24 13.08 -13.08 -2.94
N TYR A 25 13.98 -12.10 -2.94
CA TYR A 25 14.30 -11.33 -4.14
C TYR A 25 14.89 -12.23 -5.25
N PRO A 26 14.31 -12.24 -6.46
CA PRO A 26 14.70 -13.13 -7.57
C PRO A 26 15.99 -12.63 -8.26
N SER A 27 17.11 -12.63 -7.55
CA SER A 27 18.43 -12.30 -8.14
C SER A 27 18.86 -13.35 -9.17
N LEU A 28 19.67 -12.97 -10.16
CA LEU A 28 20.21 -13.91 -11.16
C LEU A 28 20.91 -15.11 -10.52
N ALA A 29 21.61 -14.90 -9.40
CA ALA A 29 22.26 -15.98 -8.65
C ALA A 29 21.25 -16.91 -7.95
N ALA A 30 20.18 -16.36 -7.36
CA ALA A 30 19.13 -17.14 -6.73
C ALA A 30 18.34 -17.95 -7.78
N ILE A 31 17.96 -17.33 -8.89
CA ILE A 31 17.30 -17.99 -10.01
C ILE A 31 18.19 -19.12 -10.54
N ARG A 32 19.47 -18.86 -10.80
CA ARG A 32 20.45 -19.86 -11.26
C ARG A 32 20.57 -21.07 -10.32
N LYS A 33 20.47 -20.84 -9.01
CA LYS A 33 20.48 -21.89 -7.99
C LYS A 33 19.21 -22.76 -8.08
N VAL A 34 18.05 -22.14 -8.29
CA VAL A 34 16.76 -22.83 -8.43
C VAL A 34 16.71 -23.66 -9.71
N VAL A 35 17.10 -23.09 -10.86
CA VAL A 35 17.08 -23.81 -12.16
C VAL A 35 18.24 -24.80 -12.33
N GLY A 36 19.21 -24.81 -11.43
CA GLY A 36 20.31 -25.78 -11.42
C GLY A 36 21.42 -25.54 -12.46
N GLY A 37 21.49 -24.37 -13.09
CA GLY A 37 22.51 -24.05 -14.09
C GLY A 37 22.16 -22.86 -15.00
N GLY A 38 22.87 -22.74 -16.13
CA GLY A 38 22.67 -21.68 -17.12
C GLY A 38 23.69 -20.54 -17.03
N SER A 39 23.87 -19.83 -18.16
CA SER A 39 24.67 -18.62 -18.20
C SER A 39 23.90 -17.46 -17.59
N TYR A 40 24.59 -16.61 -16.83
CA TYR A 40 24.03 -15.35 -16.34
C TYR A 40 23.51 -14.46 -17.47
N THR A 41 24.13 -14.52 -18.65
CA THR A 41 23.67 -13.77 -19.83
C THR A 41 22.32 -14.26 -20.35
N THR A 42 22.09 -15.57 -20.36
CA THR A 42 20.81 -16.17 -20.78
C THR A 42 19.70 -15.87 -19.78
N ILE A 43 19.99 -16.00 -18.48
CA ILE A 43 19.03 -15.71 -17.42
C ILE A 43 18.69 -14.21 -17.40
N GLY A 44 19.70 -13.36 -17.56
CA GLY A 44 19.51 -11.91 -17.65
C GLY A 44 18.65 -11.52 -18.84
N ALA A 45 18.94 -12.05 -20.04
CA ALA A 45 18.14 -11.78 -21.23
C ALA A 45 16.67 -12.20 -21.06
N ALA A 46 16.41 -13.37 -20.47
CA ALA A 46 15.05 -13.82 -20.19
C ALA A 46 14.35 -12.93 -19.15
N MET A 47 15.03 -12.46 -18.11
CA MET A 47 14.44 -11.56 -17.11
C MET A 47 14.17 -10.15 -17.65
N GLU A 48 15.01 -9.64 -18.55
CA GLU A 48 14.75 -8.39 -19.25
C GLU A 48 13.55 -8.52 -20.21
N GLU A 49 13.40 -9.67 -20.89
CA GLU A 49 12.21 -9.99 -21.67
C GLU A 49 10.95 -10.03 -20.78
N ARG A 50 11.02 -10.65 -19.59
CA ARG A 50 9.92 -10.66 -18.59
C ARG A 50 9.50 -9.25 -18.20
N LYS A 51 10.46 -8.35 -18.02
CA LYS A 51 10.21 -6.97 -17.62
C LYS A 51 9.56 -6.13 -18.74
N GLN A 52 9.84 -6.49 -19.99
CA GLN A 52 9.29 -5.82 -21.17
C GLN A 52 7.91 -6.35 -21.57
N LEU A 53 7.54 -7.55 -21.11
CA LEU A 53 6.18 -8.07 -21.28
C LEU A 53 5.19 -7.18 -20.52
N PRO A 54 4.15 -6.66 -21.18
CA PRO A 54 3.08 -5.96 -20.49
C PRO A 54 2.55 -6.84 -19.36
N ARG A 55 2.41 -6.28 -18.15
CA ARG A 55 1.97 -7.03 -16.96
C ARG A 55 0.66 -7.81 -17.19
N ALA A 56 -0.17 -7.34 -18.12
CA ALA A 56 -1.40 -7.99 -18.59
C ALA A 56 -1.19 -9.33 -19.34
N GLU A 57 -0.03 -9.56 -19.96
CA GLU A 57 0.28 -10.83 -20.65
C GLU A 57 0.87 -11.89 -19.70
N LEU A 58 1.43 -11.48 -18.56
CA LEU A 58 1.94 -12.38 -17.52
C LEU A 58 0.85 -12.77 -16.50
N ASP A 59 -0.16 -11.92 -16.29
CA ASP A 59 -1.39 -12.25 -15.57
C ASP A 59 -2.38 -12.91 -16.53
N GLY A 60 -2.15 -14.17 -16.88
CA GLY A 60 -3.02 -14.97 -17.77
C GLY A 60 -4.50 -15.12 -17.38
N SER A 61 -5.05 -14.36 -16.42
CA SER A 61 -6.49 -14.23 -16.18
C SER A 61 -6.83 -13.07 -15.22
N ALA A 62 -6.47 -11.82 -15.54
CA ALA A 62 -7.17 -10.70 -14.89
C ALA A 62 -8.57 -10.59 -15.52
N ILE A 63 -9.51 -11.42 -15.09
CA ILE A 63 -10.93 -11.26 -15.44
C ILE A 63 -11.29 -9.82 -15.02
N PRO A 64 -11.74 -8.95 -15.96
CA PRO A 64 -12.08 -7.59 -15.61
C PRO A 64 -13.17 -7.62 -14.54
N MET A 65 -12.99 -6.81 -13.48
CA MET A 65 -13.98 -6.73 -12.40
C MET A 65 -15.35 -6.40 -13.02
N PRO A 66 -16.38 -7.24 -12.79
CA PRO A 66 -17.72 -6.95 -13.27
C PRO A 66 -18.18 -5.56 -12.84
N ASN A 67 -18.78 -4.79 -13.75
CA ASN A 67 -19.20 -3.41 -13.50
C ASN A 67 -20.06 -3.27 -12.23
N VAL A 68 -20.94 -4.25 -11.97
CA VAL A 68 -21.78 -4.29 -10.77
C VAL A 68 -20.96 -4.32 -9.48
N LEU A 69 -19.80 -4.99 -9.48
CA LEU A 69 -18.90 -4.98 -8.32
C LEU A 69 -18.17 -3.64 -8.21
N SER A 70 -17.67 -3.10 -9.33
CA SER A 70 -17.02 -1.79 -9.36
C SER A 70 -17.92 -0.68 -8.82
N GLU A 71 -19.19 -0.66 -9.25
CA GLU A 71 -20.19 0.30 -8.78
C GLU A 71 -20.48 0.14 -7.29
N ARG A 72 -20.63 -1.10 -6.81
CA ARG A 72 -20.87 -1.38 -5.39
C ARG A 72 -19.69 -0.99 -4.51
N PHE A 73 -18.47 -1.26 -4.95
CA PHE A 73 -17.27 -0.83 -4.23
C PHE A 73 -17.11 0.69 -4.24
N GLY A 74 -17.47 1.35 -5.35
CA GLY A 74 -17.54 2.81 -5.43
C GLY A 74 -18.50 3.39 -4.40
N ALA A 75 -19.75 2.91 -4.39
CA ALA A 75 -20.78 3.36 -3.45
C ALA A 75 -20.37 3.11 -1.97
N LEU A 76 -19.83 1.92 -1.67
CA LEU A 76 -19.31 1.61 -0.34
C LEU A 76 -18.17 2.56 0.05
N GLY A 77 -17.26 2.87 -0.89
CA GLY A 77 -16.17 3.81 -0.67
C GLY A 77 -16.67 5.21 -0.33
N GLU A 78 -17.70 5.69 -1.02
CA GLU A 78 -18.34 6.97 -0.74
C GLU A 78 -18.99 6.99 0.64
N GLU A 79 -19.71 5.94 1.02
CA GLU A 79 -20.35 5.81 2.34
C GLU A 79 -19.31 5.81 3.47
N VAL A 80 -18.26 5.02 3.33
CA VAL A 80 -17.17 4.93 4.31
C VAL A 80 -16.47 6.28 4.44
N TRP A 81 -16.19 6.95 3.33
CA TRP A 81 -15.56 8.27 3.35
C TRP A 81 -16.45 9.31 4.02
N ALA A 82 -17.74 9.35 3.67
CA ALA A 82 -18.69 10.27 4.29
C ALA A 82 -18.78 10.06 5.80
N ALA A 83 -18.83 8.81 6.26
CA ALA A 83 -18.83 8.49 7.69
C ALA A 83 -17.53 8.94 8.39
N ALA A 84 -16.37 8.71 7.76
CA ALA A 84 -15.08 9.13 8.29
C ALA A 84 -14.97 10.66 8.41
N VAL A 85 -15.40 11.40 7.38
CA VAL A 85 -15.41 12.87 7.39
C VAL A 85 -16.37 13.41 8.46
N ALA A 86 -17.58 12.85 8.57
CA ALA A 86 -18.53 13.25 9.60
C ALA A 86 -17.97 13.04 11.02
N HIS A 87 -17.32 11.90 11.26
CA HIS A 87 -16.66 11.62 12.54
C HIS A 87 -15.52 12.60 12.83
N ALA A 88 -14.69 12.91 11.83
CA ALA A 88 -13.60 13.87 11.96
C ALA A 88 -14.10 15.28 12.27
N HIS A 89 -15.16 15.73 11.58
CA HIS A 89 -15.78 17.03 11.84
C HIS A 89 -16.38 17.13 13.24
N GLU A 90 -17.06 16.08 13.72
CA GLU A 90 -17.61 16.08 15.07
C GLU A 90 -16.50 16.16 16.12
N ARG A 91 -15.44 15.36 15.96
CA ARG A 91 -14.27 15.42 16.83
C ARG A 91 -13.62 16.81 16.83
N TRP A 92 -13.54 17.45 15.67
CA TRP A 92 -12.99 18.80 15.53
C TRP A 92 -13.87 19.85 16.20
N ARG A 93 -15.19 19.78 16.03
CA ARG A 93 -16.17 20.67 16.67
C ARG A 93 -16.05 20.62 18.18
N LEU A 94 -16.03 19.41 18.76
CA LEU A 94 -15.85 19.23 20.20
C LEU A 94 -14.52 19.81 20.70
N ARG A 95 -13.45 19.66 19.92
CA ARG A 95 -12.14 20.22 20.28
C ARG A 95 -12.14 21.75 20.27
N ILE A 96 -12.82 22.38 19.31
CA ILE A 96 -12.97 23.84 19.29
C ILE A 96 -13.75 24.29 20.54
N GLU A 97 -14.88 23.64 20.83
CA GLU A 97 -15.71 24.01 21.99
C GLU A 97 -14.93 23.92 23.32
N GLU A 98 -14.12 22.87 23.47
CA GLU A 98 -13.21 22.72 24.62
C GLU A 98 -12.18 23.86 24.71
N LEU A 99 -11.55 24.21 23.59
CA LEU A 99 -10.55 25.29 23.52
C LEU A 99 -11.17 26.66 23.83
N GLU A 100 -12.35 26.94 23.28
CA GLU A 100 -13.09 28.16 23.57
C GLU A 100 -13.51 28.24 25.05
N GLY A 101 -13.91 27.11 25.63
CA GLY A 101 -14.20 27.00 27.06
C GLY A 101 -12.97 27.31 27.93
N ALA A 102 -11.82 26.74 27.56
CA ALA A 102 -10.56 27.00 28.26
C ALA A 102 -10.12 28.46 28.16
N LEU A 103 -10.29 29.08 26.98
CA LEU A 103 -9.99 30.50 26.78
C LEU A 103 -10.85 31.39 27.69
N ARG A 104 -12.18 31.19 27.68
CA ARG A 104 -13.10 31.96 28.56
C ARG A 104 -12.75 31.82 30.04
N ALA A 105 -12.37 30.61 30.47
CA ALA A 105 -11.98 30.37 31.86
C ALA A 105 -10.69 31.11 32.23
N ALA A 106 -9.69 31.15 31.33
CA ALA A 106 -8.45 31.88 31.54
C ALA A 106 -8.69 33.40 31.62
N GLU A 107 -9.52 33.95 30.73
CA GLU A 107 -9.89 35.36 30.73
C GLU A 107 -10.59 35.77 32.04
N ALA A 108 -11.51 34.94 32.53
CA ALA A 108 -12.19 35.17 33.81
C ALA A 108 -11.21 35.18 35.00
N GLN A 109 -10.22 34.27 35.01
CA GLN A 109 -9.18 34.24 36.04
C GLN A 109 -8.31 35.50 36.04
N ILE A 110 -7.92 35.98 34.85
CA ILE A 110 -7.16 37.23 34.71
C ILE A 110 -7.97 38.40 35.25
N ALA A 111 -9.24 38.54 34.84
CA ALA A 111 -10.11 39.62 35.31
C ALA A 111 -10.31 39.60 36.82
N GLN A 112 -10.46 38.40 37.42
CA GLN A 112 -10.59 38.25 38.86
C GLN A 112 -9.30 38.61 39.61
N HIS A 113 -8.14 38.18 39.10
CA HIS A 113 -6.84 38.54 39.65
C HIS A 113 -6.57 40.05 39.58
N ASP A 114 -6.89 40.70 38.46
CA ASP A 114 -6.73 42.14 38.30
C ASP A 114 -7.67 42.92 39.24
N SER A 115 -8.92 42.49 39.39
CA SER A 115 -9.85 43.10 40.35
C SER A 115 -9.37 42.93 41.80
N SER A 116 -8.70 41.83 42.14
CA SER A 116 -8.14 41.62 43.48
C SER A 116 -6.92 42.51 43.76
N ARG A 117 -6.09 42.80 42.74
CA ARG A 117 -4.93 43.70 42.86
C ARG A 117 -5.29 45.18 43.03
N ILE A 118 -6.46 45.60 42.58
CA ILE A 118 -6.93 46.99 42.70
C ILE A 118 -7.58 47.24 44.08
N ALA A 119 -7.98 46.18 44.78
CA ALA A 119 -8.67 46.25 46.06
C ALA A 119 -7.74 46.22 47.29
N ASP A 120 -6.47 45.83 47.12
CA ASP A 120 -5.38 45.87 48.12
C ASP A 120 -4.57 47.18 47.99
#